data_AF-A0A9P1DNM9-F1
#
_entry.id   AF-A0A9P1DNM9-F1
#
_cell.length_a   1.000
_cell.length_b   1.000
_cell.length_c   1.000
_cell.angle_alpha   90.00
_cell.angle_beta   90.00
_cell.angle_gamma   90.00
#
_symmetry.space_group_name_H-M   'P 1'
#
loop_
_entity.id
_entity.type
_entity.pdbx_description
1 polymer ?
#
loop_
_entity_poly.entity_id
_entity_poly.type
_entity_poly.pdbx_seq_one_letter_code
_entity_poly.pdbx_strand_id
1 'polypeptide(L)'
;MASPRVGSRGDKEASEILLSVSSWCLCSVGMMVFNKLSVVHFPAVCFLVALQMAFCCVALLCFAWRWIHIGSIRDVLRWSMVTPFFSGMLLTSMLALKNAPMSLVVVLRCLSPVAGLVVESFYPRPIQVNAGMLGSIFLMLAGSTLYASRMPHQHFVGVSGAQGTME
;
A
#
# COMPACT_ATOMS: atom_id res chain seq x y z
N MET A 1 -2.70 3.45 50.81
CA MET A 1 -1.72 2.56 50.14
C MET A 1 -2.30 2.22 48.76
N ALA A 2 -1.93 2.96 47.73
CA ALA A 2 -2.53 2.85 46.41
C ALA A 2 -1.44 3.01 45.33
N SER A 3 -1.13 1.90 44.64
CA SER A 3 -0.54 1.79 43.30
C SER A 3 -0.42 0.28 42.97
N PRO A 4 -0.43 -0.21 41.70
CA PRO A 4 -0.66 0.44 40.40
C PRO A 4 -1.70 -0.31 39.50
N ARG A 5 -2.57 0.40 38.77
CA ARG A 5 -3.35 -0.15 37.62
C ARG A 5 -2.87 0.44 36.28
N VAL A 6 -1.57 0.65 36.13
CA VAL A 6 -0.98 1.31 34.94
C VAL A 6 -0.48 0.31 33.89
N GLY A 7 -0.24 -0.97 34.24
CA GLY A 7 0.28 -1.97 33.29
C GLY A 7 -0.74 -2.51 32.26
N SER A 8 -1.97 -2.83 32.69
CA SER A 8 -2.91 -3.59 31.84
C SER A 8 -3.49 -2.84 30.64
N ARG A 9 -3.36 -1.51 30.57
CA ARG A 9 -3.89 -0.71 29.45
C ARG A 9 -2.91 -0.65 28.28
N GLY A 10 -1.61 -0.54 28.57
CA GLY A 10 -0.56 -0.50 27.54
C GLY A 10 -0.47 -1.82 26.75
N ASP A 11 -0.63 -2.96 27.41
CA ASP A 11 -0.58 -4.27 26.76
C ASP A 11 -1.76 -4.49 25.79
N LYS A 12 -2.93 -3.92 26.10
CA LYS A 12 -4.11 -4.01 25.23
C LYS A 12 -3.95 -3.16 23.98
N GLU A 13 -3.48 -1.92 24.13
CA GLU A 13 -3.23 -1.03 22.99
C GLU A 13 -2.13 -1.60 22.08
N ALA A 14 -1.06 -2.15 22.65
CA ALA A 14 -0.02 -2.82 21.89
C ALA A 14 -0.56 -4.04 21.11
N SER A 15 -1.40 -4.86 21.75
CA SER A 15 -2.01 -6.02 21.10
C SER A 15 -2.95 -5.62 19.96
N GLU A 16 -3.78 -4.58 20.15
CA GLU A 16 -4.66 -4.06 19.11
C GLU A 16 -3.89 -3.52 17.89
N ILE A 17 -2.79 -2.80 18.13
CA ILE A 17 -1.91 -2.31 17.06
C ILE A 17 -1.28 -3.50 16.32
N LEU A 18 -0.73 -4.49 17.05
CA LEU A 18 -0.11 -5.66 16.44
C LEU A 18 -1.09 -6.49 15.62
N LEU A 19 -2.32 -6.68 16.10
CA LEU A 19 -3.38 -7.37 15.35
C LEU A 19 -3.77 -6.59 14.10
N SER A 20 -3.87 -5.26 14.19
CA SER A 20 -4.21 -4.41 13.05
C SER A 20 -3.11 -4.43 11.99
N VAL A 21 -1.84 -4.30 12.41
CA VAL A 21 -0.68 -4.33 11.51
C VAL A 21 -0.50 -5.72 10.88
N SER A 22 -0.64 -6.80 11.65
CA SER A 22 -0.51 -8.16 11.12
C SER A 22 -1.63 -8.52 10.13
N SER A 23 -2.88 -8.16 10.44
CA SER A 23 -4.02 -8.31 9.52
C SER A 23 -3.81 -7.54 8.23
N TRP A 24 -3.36 -6.29 8.34
CA TRP A 24 -3.04 -5.45 7.17
C TRP A 24 -1.89 -6.04 6.34
N CYS A 25 -0.81 -6.50 6.97
CA CYS A 25 0.31 -7.15 6.30
C CYS A 25 -0.11 -8.43 5.57
N LEU A 26 -0.89 -9.29 6.24
CA LEU A 26 -1.38 -10.54 5.65
C LEU A 26 -2.27 -10.27 4.44
N CYS A 27 -3.20 -9.31 4.57
CA CYS A 27 -4.05 -8.88 3.46
C CYS A 27 -3.21 -8.34 2.30
N SER A 28 -2.24 -7.47 2.59
CA SER A 28 -1.35 -6.86 1.58
C SER A 28 -0.52 -7.90 0.82
N VAL A 29 0.11 -8.84 1.53
CA VAL A 29 0.89 -9.93 0.92
C VAL A 29 -0.02 -10.87 0.13
N GLY A 30 -1.19 -11.22 0.67
CA GLY A 30 -2.18 -12.05 -0.01
C GLY A 30 -2.58 -11.46 -1.36
N MET A 31 -2.97 -10.18 -1.39
CA MET A 31 -3.30 -9.47 -2.64
C MET A 31 -2.15 -9.52 -3.65
N MET A 32 -0.91 -9.36 -3.19
CA MET A 32 0.26 -9.36 -4.07
C MET A 32 0.55 -10.75 -4.67
N VAL A 33 0.43 -11.81 -3.87
CA VAL A 33 0.62 -13.20 -4.33
C VAL A 33 -0.48 -13.59 -5.32
N PHE A 34 -1.75 -13.30 -5.00
CA PHE A 34 -2.86 -13.59 -5.92
C PHE A 34 -2.72 -12.82 -7.23
N ASN A 35 -2.29 -11.56 -7.20
CA ASN A 35 -2.06 -10.80 -8.43
C ASN A 35 -0.96 -11.43 -9.31
N LYS A 36 0.09 -11.99 -8.70
CA LYS A 36 1.14 -12.73 -9.43
C LYS A 36 0.61 -14.02 -10.06
N LEU A 37 -0.14 -14.81 -9.31
CA LEU A 37 -0.72 -16.07 -9.79
C LEU A 37 -1.73 -15.82 -10.92
N SER A 38 -2.57 -14.81 -10.76
CA SER A 38 -3.59 -14.46 -11.75
C SER A 38 -3.00 -13.92 -13.04
N VAL A 39 -1.88 -13.18 -13.00
CA VAL A 39 -1.17 -12.71 -14.21
C VAL A 39 -0.65 -13.86 -15.08
N VAL A 40 -0.33 -15.02 -14.48
CA VAL A 40 0.11 -16.21 -15.25
C VAL A 40 -1.03 -16.79 -16.09
N HIS A 41 -2.27 -16.70 -15.61
CA HIS A 41 -3.44 -17.31 -16.26
C HIS A 41 -4.30 -16.31 -17.04
N PHE A 42 -4.29 -15.03 -16.67
CA PHE A 42 -5.07 -13.97 -17.30
C PHE A 42 -4.21 -12.72 -17.56
N PRO A 43 -3.98 -12.34 -18.82
CA PRO A 43 -3.18 -11.14 -19.15
C PRO A 43 -3.91 -9.81 -18.85
N ALA A 44 -5.18 -9.86 -18.44
CA ALA A 44 -6.02 -8.68 -18.21
C ALA A 44 -5.93 -8.17 -16.75
N VAL A 45 -4.82 -7.52 -16.41
CA VAL A 45 -4.53 -7.00 -15.06
C VAL A 45 -5.57 -5.99 -14.57
N CYS A 46 -6.14 -5.18 -15.48
CA CYS A 46 -7.18 -4.21 -15.15
C CYS A 46 -8.49 -4.88 -14.68
N PHE A 47 -8.84 -6.00 -15.30
CA PHE A 47 -10.05 -6.75 -14.94
C PHE A 47 -9.95 -7.37 -13.54
N LEU A 48 -8.75 -7.84 -13.15
CA LEU A 48 -8.50 -8.36 -11.80
C LEU A 48 -8.70 -7.29 -10.72
N VAL A 49 -8.18 -6.09 -10.93
CA VAL A 49 -8.37 -4.97 -9.99
C VAL A 49 -9.85 -4.60 -9.90
N ALA A 50 -10.57 -4.58 -11.03
CA ALA A 50 -12.01 -4.33 -11.03
C ALA A 50 -12.79 -5.41 -10.25
N LEU A 51 -12.45 -6.68 -10.43
CA LEU A 51 -13.06 -7.80 -9.69
C LEU A 51 -12.77 -7.71 -8.19
N GLN A 52 -11.55 -7.35 -7.82
CA GLN A 52 -11.15 -7.20 -6.43
C GLN A 52 -11.91 -6.06 -5.74
N MET A 53 -12.05 -4.92 -6.41
CA MET A 53 -12.84 -3.79 -5.90
C MET A 53 -14.33 -4.14 -5.83
N ALA A 54 -14.86 -4.87 -6.83
CA ALA A 54 -16.23 -5.35 -6.82
C ALA A 54 -16.50 -6.32 -5.67
N PHE A 55 -15.61 -7.29 -5.44
CA PHE A 55 -15.71 -8.22 -4.32
C PHE A 55 -15.66 -7.50 -2.98
N CYS A 56 -14.77 -6.52 -2.82
CA CYS A 56 -14.70 -5.70 -1.61
C CYS A 56 -16.01 -4.94 -1.38
N CYS A 57 -16.55 -4.29 -2.42
CA CYS A 57 -17.85 -3.63 -2.34
C CYS A 57 -18.95 -4.60 -1.92
N VAL A 58 -19.03 -5.80 -2.53
CA VAL A 58 -20.04 -6.82 -2.21
C VAL A 58 -19.87 -7.33 -0.79
N ALA A 59 -18.64 -7.63 -0.35
CA ALA A 59 -18.37 -8.10 1.01
C ALA A 59 -18.76 -7.04 2.05
N LEU A 60 -18.39 -5.78 1.83
CA LEU A 60 -18.83 -4.66 2.67
C LEU A 60 -20.36 -4.53 2.65
N LEU A 61 -20.98 -4.68 1.49
CA LEU A 61 -22.43 -4.64 1.35
C LEU A 61 -23.08 -5.76 2.16
N CYS A 62 -22.59 -7.00 2.09
CA CYS A 62 -23.18 -8.14 2.77
C CYS A 62 -22.97 -8.10 4.29
N PHE A 63 -21.76 -7.78 4.75
CA PHE A 63 -21.40 -7.84 6.18
C PHE A 63 -21.69 -6.54 6.94
N ALA A 64 -21.53 -5.39 6.29
CA ALA A 64 -21.69 -4.08 6.91
C ALA A 64 -23.02 -3.39 6.57
N TRP A 65 -23.94 -4.02 5.82
CA TRP A 65 -25.24 -3.42 5.48
C TRP A 65 -25.98 -2.86 6.71
N ARG A 66 -26.00 -3.62 7.80
CA ARG A 66 -26.73 -3.26 9.03
C ARG A 66 -26.07 -2.12 9.82
N TRP A 67 -24.79 -1.85 9.57
CA TRP A 67 -23.99 -0.86 10.30
C TRP A 67 -23.70 0.39 9.46
N ILE A 68 -23.92 0.32 8.15
CA ILE A 68 -23.82 1.46 7.24
C ILE A 68 -25.04 2.37 7.43
N HIS A 69 -24.81 3.47 8.14
CA HIS A 69 -25.69 4.63 8.02
C HIS A 69 -25.30 5.34 6.72
N ILE A 70 -26.19 5.32 5.72
CA ILE A 70 -25.98 6.03 4.46
C ILE A 70 -25.91 7.53 4.78
N GLY A 71 -24.69 8.05 4.85
CA GLY A 71 -24.41 9.46 4.97
C GLY A 71 -24.76 10.23 3.69
N SER A 72 -24.68 11.56 3.77
CA SER A 72 -24.95 12.47 2.66
C SER A 72 -24.24 12.06 1.37
N ILE A 73 -24.99 11.98 0.26
CA ILE A 73 -24.47 11.65 -1.08
C ILE A 73 -23.29 12.55 -1.47
N ARG A 74 -23.24 13.78 -0.92
CA ARG A 74 -22.17 14.75 -1.19
C ARG A 74 -20.81 14.30 -0.63
N ASP A 75 -20.78 13.59 0.49
CA ASP A 75 -19.54 13.01 1.04
C ASP A 75 -19.11 11.81 0.20
N VAL A 76 -20.07 10.95 -0.18
CA VAL A 76 -19.79 9.82 -1.08
C VAL A 76 -19.18 10.29 -2.41
N LEU A 77 -19.71 11.36 -3.00
CA LEU A 77 -19.18 11.91 -4.25
C LEU A 77 -17.78 12.50 -4.09
N ARG A 78 -17.51 13.17 -2.96
CA ARG A 78 -16.19 13.74 -2.65
C ARG A 78 -15.14 12.66 -2.45
N TRP A 79 -15.52 11.57 -1.77
CA TRP A 79 -14.64 10.43 -1.53
C TRP A 79 -14.50 9.52 -2.76
N SER A 80 -15.52 9.44 -3.63
CA SER A 80 -15.43 8.65 -4.86
C SER A 80 -14.40 9.19 -5.84
N MET A 81 -14.11 10.50 -5.82
CA MET A 81 -13.06 11.10 -6.66
C MET A 81 -11.64 10.68 -6.25
N VAL A 82 -11.42 10.32 -4.99
CA VAL A 82 -10.12 9.83 -4.49
C VAL A 82 -9.88 8.37 -4.89
N THR A 83 -10.94 7.57 -4.94
CA THR A 83 -10.89 6.14 -5.28
C THR A 83 -10.22 5.82 -6.63
N PRO A 84 -10.50 6.50 -7.76
CA PRO A 84 -9.83 6.24 -9.02
C PRO A 84 -8.36 6.67 -9.01
N PHE A 85 -7.99 7.66 -8.20
CA PHE A 85 -6.58 8.05 -8.05
C PHE A 85 -5.80 6.95 -7.31
N PHE A 86 -6.40 6.38 -6.26
CA PHE A 86 -5.85 5.23 -5.56
C PHE A 86 -5.79 3.99 -6.45
N SER A 87 -6.84 3.70 -7.23
CA SER A 87 -6.83 2.57 -8.16
C SER A 87 -5.81 2.78 -9.28
N GLY A 88 -5.62 4.01 -9.76
CA GLY A 88 -4.59 4.38 -10.74
C GLY A 88 -3.18 4.16 -10.21
N MET A 89 -2.93 4.46 -8.94
CA MET A 89 -1.65 4.15 -8.27
C MET A 89 -1.40 2.64 -8.22
N LEU A 90 -2.43 1.85 -7.89
CA LEU A 90 -2.34 0.39 -7.89
C LEU A 90 -2.16 -0.19 -9.30
N LEU A 91 -2.87 0.34 -10.28
CA LEU A 91 -2.80 -0.09 -11.68
C LEU A 91 -1.42 0.21 -12.27
N THR A 92 -0.90 1.42 -12.03
CA THR A 92 0.46 1.82 -12.44
C THR A 92 1.50 0.91 -11.79
N SER A 93 1.32 0.58 -10.51
CA SER A 93 2.19 -0.38 -9.82
C SER A 93 2.12 -1.77 -10.46
N MET A 94 0.94 -2.25 -10.83
CA MET A 94 0.76 -3.57 -11.46
C MET A 94 1.24 -3.63 -12.91
N LEU A 95 1.07 -2.53 -13.67
CA LEU A 95 1.67 -2.37 -15.00
C LEU A 95 3.19 -2.33 -14.93
N ALA A 96 3.75 -1.66 -13.92
CA ALA A 96 5.17 -1.70 -13.65
C ALA A 96 5.63 -3.13 -13.32
N LEU A 97 4.86 -3.92 -12.56
CA LEU A 97 5.16 -5.33 -12.26
C LEU A 97 5.18 -6.25 -13.47
N LYS A 98 4.43 -5.93 -14.52
CA LYS A 98 4.48 -6.67 -15.79
C LYS A 98 5.85 -6.52 -16.46
N ASN A 99 6.50 -5.36 -16.27
CA ASN A 99 7.78 -5.01 -16.91
C ASN A 99 8.98 -5.05 -15.95
N ALA A 100 8.75 -5.09 -14.63
CA ALA A 100 9.76 -4.93 -13.57
C ALA A 100 9.49 -5.89 -12.38
N PRO A 101 10.50 -6.20 -11.55
CA PRO A 101 10.37 -7.21 -10.48
C PRO A 101 9.46 -6.76 -9.31
N MET A 102 8.82 -7.74 -8.66
CA MET A 102 7.91 -7.57 -7.49
C MET A 102 8.50 -6.74 -6.36
N SER A 103 9.82 -6.79 -6.22
CA SER A 103 10.61 -6.00 -5.30
C SER A 103 10.36 -4.50 -5.41
N LEU A 104 10.21 -3.99 -6.63
CA LEU A 104 10.09 -2.55 -6.88
C LEU A 104 8.78 -2.00 -6.29
N VAL A 105 7.68 -2.77 -6.37
CA VAL A 105 6.41 -2.36 -5.75
C VAL A 105 6.48 -2.37 -4.23
N VAL A 106 7.19 -3.34 -3.64
CA VAL A 106 7.42 -3.35 -2.19
C VAL A 106 8.23 -2.12 -1.78
N VAL A 107 9.27 -1.80 -2.53
CA VAL A 107 10.09 -0.59 -2.30
C VAL A 107 9.29 0.70 -2.43
N LEU A 108 8.46 0.84 -3.46
CA LEU A 108 7.58 2.01 -3.62
C LEU A 108 6.60 2.16 -2.46
N ARG A 109 6.09 1.05 -1.91
CA ARG A 109 5.25 1.10 -0.70
C ARG A 109 6.04 1.49 0.55
N CYS A 110 7.29 1.06 0.68
CA CYS A 110 8.19 1.54 1.73
C CYS A 110 8.49 3.04 1.58
N LEU A 111 8.43 3.60 0.38
CA LEU A 111 8.58 5.06 0.17
C LEU A 111 7.32 5.86 0.51
N SER A 112 6.14 5.23 0.59
CA SER A 112 4.88 5.89 0.94
C SER A 112 4.94 6.72 2.23
N PRO A 113 5.50 6.24 3.36
CA PRO A 113 5.64 7.07 4.57
C PRO A 113 6.59 8.26 4.39
N VAL A 114 7.60 8.15 3.51
CA VAL A 114 8.50 9.28 3.19
C VAL A 114 7.72 10.36 2.43
N ALA A 115 6.95 9.97 1.41
CA ALA A 115 6.08 10.88 0.70
C ALA A 115 5.03 11.51 1.64
N GLY A 116 4.47 10.73 2.56
CA GLY A 116 3.56 11.21 3.60
C GLY A 116 4.18 12.31 4.47
N LEU A 117 5.41 12.10 4.95
CA LEU A 117 6.14 13.09 5.74
C LEU A 117 6.46 14.37 4.96
N VAL A 118 6.79 14.25 3.67
CA VAL A 118 7.02 15.43 2.81
C VAL A 118 5.73 16.23 2.64
N VAL A 119 4.60 15.55 2.45
CA VAL A 119 3.28 16.20 2.36
C VAL A 119 2.88 16.84 3.69
N GLU A 120 3.10 16.15 4.82
CA GLU A 120 2.85 16.68 6.15
C GLU A 120 3.74 17.90 6.47
N SER A 121 4.97 17.94 5.97
CA SER A 121 5.84 19.11 6.10
C SER A 121 5.30 20.35 5.39
N PHE A 122 4.38 20.18 4.43
CA PHE A 122 3.72 21.28 3.73
C PHE A 122 2.47 21.78 4.47
N TYR A 123 2.01 21.06 5.49
CA TYR A 123 0.86 21.47 6.32
C TYR A 123 1.30 22.34 7.50
N PRO A 124 0.52 23.37 7.87
CA PRO A 124 0.90 24.37 8.88
C PRO A 124 0.97 23.87 10.34
N ARG A 125 0.74 22.57 10.60
CA ARG A 125 0.95 21.94 11.91
C ARG A 125 2.02 20.86 11.79
N PRO A 126 3.32 21.21 11.91
CA PRO A 126 4.40 20.24 11.77
C PRO A 126 4.38 19.24 12.94
N ILE A 127 4.34 17.95 12.60
CA ILE A 127 4.63 16.88 13.55
C ILE A 127 6.11 16.98 13.94
N GLN A 128 6.42 16.90 15.24
CA GLN A 128 7.80 16.91 15.70
C GLN A 128 8.51 15.62 15.24
N VAL A 129 9.32 15.77 14.20
CA VAL A 129 10.10 14.67 13.64
C VAL A 129 11.17 14.27 14.66
N ASN A 130 10.95 13.12 15.34
CA ASN A 130 11.92 12.57 16.28
C ASN A 130 13.11 11.96 15.53
N ALA A 131 14.33 12.13 16.03
CA ALA A 131 15.55 11.56 15.45
C ALA A 131 15.46 10.04 15.28
N GLY A 132 14.73 9.35 16.17
CA GLY A 132 14.46 7.91 16.05
C GLY A 132 13.60 7.53 14.85
N MET A 133 12.63 8.39 14.46
CA MET A 133 11.81 8.18 13.27
C MET A 133 12.60 8.42 11.99
N LEU A 134 13.48 9.43 11.99
CA LEU A 134 14.37 9.68 10.87
C LEU A 134 15.34 8.51 10.66
N GLY A 135 15.89 7.97 11.76
CA GLY A 135 16.77 6.80 11.72
C GLY A 135 16.11 5.54 11.13
N SER A 136 14.85 5.26 11.48
CA SER A 136 14.13 4.10 10.93
C SER A 136 13.83 4.26 9.43
N ILE A 137 13.52 5.48 8.98
CA ILE A 137 13.34 5.79 7.55
C ILE A 137 14.65 5.59 6.77
N PHE A 138 15.77 6.10 7.29
CA PHE A 138 17.07 5.89 6.66
C PHE A 138 17.46 4.42 6.60
N LEU A 139 17.23 3.65 7.66
CA LEU A 139 17.51 2.22 7.69
C LEU A 139 16.68 1.47 6.64
N MET A 140 15.40 1.81 6.50
CA MET A 140 14.51 1.21 5.51
C MET A 140 14.93 1.58 4.07
N LEU A 141 15.31 2.83 3.83
CA LEU A 141 15.85 3.30 2.54
C LEU A 141 17.16 2.60 2.18
N ALA A 142 18.07 2.45 3.15
CA ALA A 142 19.35 1.77 2.97
C ALA A 142 19.16 0.29 2.66
N GLY A 143 18.29 -0.42 3.40
CA GLY A 143 17.97 -1.81 3.11
C GLY A 143 17.35 -2.00 1.72
N SER A 144 16.46 -1.10 1.32
CA SER A 144 15.83 -1.08 0.00
C SER A 144 16.83 -0.84 -1.14
N THR A 145 17.71 0.16 -1.02
CA THR A 145 18.73 0.47 -2.03
C THR A 145 19.80 -0.61 -2.13
N LEU A 146 20.23 -1.18 -0.99
CA LEU A 146 21.16 -2.30 -0.97
C LEU A 146 20.56 -3.53 -1.68
N TYR A 147 19.27 -3.80 -1.46
CA TYR A 147 18.57 -4.86 -2.17
C TYR A 147 18.45 -4.58 -3.68
N ALA A 148 18.11 -3.35 -4.07
CA ALA A 148 18.03 -2.96 -5.49
C ALA A 148 19.38 -3.06 -6.20
N SER A 149 20.47 -2.66 -5.55
CA SER A 149 21.83 -2.72 -6.10
C SER A 149 22.36 -4.14 -6.31
N ARG A 150 21.77 -5.14 -5.62
CA ARG A 150 22.11 -6.55 -5.76
C ARG A 150 21.26 -7.29 -6.78
N MET A 151 20.21 -6.66 -7.32
CA MET A 151 19.46 -7.25 -8.44
C MET A 151 20.27 -7.13 -9.74
N PRO A 152 20.60 -8.24 -10.42
CA PRO A 152 21.36 -8.21 -11.66
C PRO A 152 20.57 -7.48 -12.75
N HIS A 153 21.17 -6.42 -13.30
CA HIS A 153 20.64 -5.49 -14.32
C HIS A 153 20.22 -6.13 -15.66
N GLN A 154 20.27 -7.45 -15.81
CA GLN A 154 20.04 -8.13 -17.09
C GLN A 154 18.58 -8.04 -17.60
N HIS A 155 17.63 -7.61 -16.77
CA HIS A 155 16.23 -7.36 -17.17
C HIS A 155 15.89 -5.88 -17.45
N PHE A 156 16.81 -4.92 -17.22
CA PHE A 156 16.55 -3.49 -17.49
C PHE A 156 16.67 -3.12 -18.98
N VAL A 157 17.22 -4.00 -19.81
CA VAL A 157 17.42 -3.75 -21.24
C VAL A 157 16.09 -3.83 -22.04
N GLY A 158 15.04 -4.44 -21.50
CA GLY A 158 13.74 -4.56 -22.17
C GLY A 158 12.89 -3.28 -22.19
N VAL A 159 13.13 -2.34 -21.26
CA VAL A 159 12.31 -1.11 -21.14
C VAL A 159 12.84 0.03 -22.02
N SER A 160 14.11 0.01 -22.41
CA SER A 160 14.66 0.99 -23.36
C SER A 160 14.61 0.53 -24.82
N GLY A 161 14.34 -0.75 -25.09
CA GLY A 161 14.33 -1.34 -26.44
C GLY A 161 12.95 -1.46 -27.11
N ALA A 162 11.84 -1.34 -26.37
CA ALA A 162 10.48 -1.51 -26.92
C ALA A 162 9.90 -0.23 -27.55
N GLN A 163 10.67 0.87 -27.61
CA GLN A 163 10.28 2.12 -28.27
C GLN A 163 10.92 2.27 -29.67
N GLY A 164 11.46 1.18 -30.24
CA GLY A 164 12.25 1.18 -31.48
C GLY A 164 11.78 0.24 -32.60
N THR A 165 10.58 -0.33 -32.54
CA THR A 165 9.97 -1.05 -33.69
C THR A 165 8.56 -0.54 -33.91
N MET A 166 8.47 0.63 -34.55
CA MET A 166 7.45 0.87 -35.58
C MET A 166 7.76 -0.10 -36.72
N GLU A 167 6.84 -1.01 -37.04
CA GLU A 167 6.19 -1.14 -38.36
C GLU A 167 4.82 -1.84 -38.15
#